data_AF-A0A0S4M3F8-F1
#
_entry.id   AF-A0A0S4M3F8-F1
#
_cell.length_a   1.000
_cell.length_b   1.000
_cell.length_c   1.000
_cell.angle_alpha   90.00
_cell.angle_beta   90.00
_cell.angle_gamma   90.00
#
_symmetry.space_group_name_H-M   'P 1'
#
loop_
_entity.id
_entity.type
_entity.pdbx_description
1 polymer ?
#
loop_
_entity_poly.entity_id
_entity_poly.type
_entity_poly.pdbx_seq_one_letter_code
_entity_poly.pdbx_strand_id
1 'polypeptide(L)'
;MNPTHYNPCSLSELSLRFIFGISCKESVGFLMQLSHNEIFEAALLVGRKGSSFSLYEPIYRPISENLICPFPDNWVIFCCDNANLFNNSDGLKTVLGLMSKIDRINMYTDMIIREDMTKILGIAGGHKVHEYMMLISIAISSFMDGLKNHCGVSKLLRCLAKASFLQMKHSFLSVLRNSLLTRLSVDDRNVAQANSEFISSLHNFVKEVKTLRGTIFPVIHVCNFVYLEEIIEIFERVDSDMYKNDIDVASSFLRIKYPGVIHSKNIMLRHILKKVSIRNEMIADGACGSSVSAGSDGIGKSVDKLSNEIQMMESFMDSFTEKVINSR
;
A
#
# COMPACT_ATOMS: atom_id res chain seq x y z
N MET A 1 25.94 13.52 -33.93
CA MET A 1 25.30 13.52 -32.60
C MET A 1 23.96 14.20 -32.75
N ASN A 2 22.85 13.49 -32.58
CA ASN A 2 21.54 14.13 -32.59
C ASN A 2 21.41 14.97 -31.33
N PRO A 3 20.99 16.25 -31.40
CA PRO A 3 20.72 17.04 -30.21
C PRO A 3 19.65 16.31 -29.40
N THR A 4 20.01 15.86 -28.20
CA THR A 4 19.05 15.29 -27.27
C THR A 4 18.10 16.41 -26.86
N HIS A 5 16.89 16.41 -27.40
CA HIS A 5 15.85 17.36 -27.02
C HIS A 5 15.64 17.28 -25.50
N TYR A 6 15.98 18.36 -24.81
CA TYR A 6 15.70 18.51 -23.39
C TYR A 6 14.18 18.64 -23.22
N ASN A 7 13.53 17.58 -22.74
CA ASN A 7 12.12 17.60 -22.37
C ASN A 7 12.01 17.72 -20.85
N PRO A 8 11.77 18.93 -20.30
CA PRO A 8 11.66 19.10 -18.85
C PRO A 8 10.49 18.27 -18.30
N CYS A 9 10.66 17.72 -17.11
CA CYS A 9 9.58 16.99 -16.43
C CYS A 9 8.45 17.97 -16.06
N SER A 10 7.21 17.52 -16.20
CA SER A 10 6.03 18.25 -15.71
C SER A 10 6.00 18.27 -14.17
N LEU A 11 5.26 19.22 -13.60
CA LEU A 11 5.08 19.33 -12.15
C LEU A 11 4.44 18.05 -11.58
N SER A 12 3.48 17.44 -12.28
CA SER A 12 2.85 16.19 -11.87
C SER A 12 3.86 15.04 -11.80
N GLU A 13 4.75 14.91 -12.80
CA GLU A 13 5.80 13.90 -12.78
C GLU A 13 6.77 14.12 -11.61
N LEU A 14 7.18 15.36 -11.35
CA LEU A 14 8.04 15.69 -10.22
C LEU A 14 7.38 15.35 -8.87
N SER A 15 6.09 15.67 -8.71
CA SER A 15 5.32 15.32 -7.52
C SER A 15 5.22 13.80 -7.31
N LEU A 16 4.94 13.04 -8.37
CA LEU A 16 4.89 11.58 -8.29
C LEU A 16 6.25 10.98 -7.91
N ARG A 17 7.34 11.49 -8.50
CA ARG A 17 8.71 11.06 -8.15
C ARG A 17 9.01 11.32 -6.68
N PHE A 18 8.62 12.49 -6.17
CA PHE A 18 8.85 12.87 -4.79
C PHE A 18 8.01 12.01 -3.81
N ILE A 19 6.70 11.90 -4.02
CA ILE A 19 5.78 11.19 -3.13
C ILE A 19 6.12 9.70 -3.06
N PHE A 20 6.35 9.07 -4.21
CA PHE A 20 6.52 7.63 -4.30
C PHE A 20 7.99 7.19 -4.31
N GLY A 21 8.94 8.11 -4.39
CA GLY A 21 10.37 7.82 -4.38
C GLY A 21 10.84 7.05 -5.63
N ILE A 22 10.22 7.32 -6.78
CA ILE A 22 10.58 6.70 -8.07
C ILE A 22 11.28 7.73 -8.97
N SER A 23 12.17 7.26 -9.84
CA SER A 23 12.95 8.09 -10.76
C SER A 23 12.89 7.60 -12.21
N CYS A 24 12.62 6.31 -12.41
CA CYS A 24 12.50 5.65 -13.70
C CYS A 24 11.30 6.20 -14.49
N LYS A 25 11.55 6.65 -15.73
CA LYS A 25 10.52 7.23 -16.61
C LYS A 25 9.34 6.29 -16.85
N GLU A 26 9.61 5.00 -17.05
CA GLU A 26 8.58 3.98 -17.27
C GLU A 26 7.68 3.84 -16.04
N SER A 27 8.28 3.84 -14.85
CA SER A 27 7.57 3.75 -13.56
C SER A 27 6.65 4.96 -13.37
N VAL A 28 7.14 6.16 -13.66
CA VAL A 28 6.33 7.40 -13.63
C VAL A 28 5.20 7.32 -14.65
N GLY A 29 5.47 6.82 -15.86
CA GLY A 29 4.46 6.62 -16.90
C GLY A 29 3.32 5.69 -16.47
N PHE A 30 3.59 4.68 -15.64
CA PHE A 30 2.54 3.83 -15.05
C PHE A 30 1.69 4.57 -14.02
N LEU A 31 2.30 5.40 -13.17
CA LEU A 31 1.56 6.19 -12.18
C LEU A 31 0.72 7.29 -12.82
N MET A 32 1.16 7.86 -13.94
CA MET A 32 0.39 8.85 -14.71
C MET A 32 -0.90 8.28 -15.34
N GLN A 33 -1.10 6.95 -15.34
CA GLN A 33 -2.36 6.32 -15.75
C GLN A 33 -3.44 6.38 -14.67
N LEU A 34 -3.07 6.76 -13.44
CA LEU A 34 -3.99 6.94 -12.33
C LEU A 34 -4.70 8.29 -12.44
N SER A 35 -5.97 8.31 -12.04
CA SER A 35 -6.70 9.55 -11.86
C SER A 35 -6.14 10.36 -10.68
N HIS A 36 -6.41 11.66 -10.65
CA HIS A 36 -6.00 12.52 -9.53
C HIS A 36 -6.50 12.00 -8.17
N ASN A 37 -7.73 11.44 -8.12
CA ASN A 37 -8.28 10.85 -6.91
C ASN A 37 -7.51 9.60 -6.47
N GLU A 38 -7.17 8.71 -7.41
CA GLU A 38 -6.36 7.52 -7.14
C GLU A 38 -4.95 7.91 -6.64
N ILE A 39 -4.32 8.93 -7.23
CA ILE A 39 -3.00 9.43 -6.79
C ILE A 39 -3.09 10.01 -5.37
N PHE A 40 -4.13 10.79 -5.09
CA PHE A 40 -4.36 11.37 -3.77
C PHE A 40 -4.59 10.29 -2.71
N GLU A 41 -5.42 9.28 -3.03
CA GLU A 41 -5.65 8.12 -2.19
C GLU A 41 -4.35 7.37 -1.88
N ALA A 42 -3.53 7.08 -2.90
CA ALA A 42 -2.23 6.46 -2.68
C ALA A 42 -1.30 7.31 -1.81
N ALA A 43 -1.22 8.62 -2.05
CA ALA A 43 -0.39 9.52 -1.25
C ALA A 43 -0.80 9.53 0.24
N LEU A 44 -2.10 9.45 0.51
CA LEU A 44 -2.63 9.31 1.87
C LEU A 44 -2.22 7.97 2.49
N LEU A 45 -2.34 6.87 1.75
CA LEU A 45 -1.91 5.55 2.19
C LEU A 45 -0.41 5.49 2.51
N VAL A 46 0.44 6.19 1.74
CA VAL A 46 1.88 6.35 2.05
C VAL A 46 2.07 7.01 3.42
N GLY A 47 1.32 8.07 3.71
CA GLY A 47 1.39 8.80 4.97
C GLY A 47 0.95 7.99 6.19
N ARG A 48 0.15 6.94 6.00
CA ARG A 48 -0.42 6.12 7.07
C ARG A 48 0.54 5.08 7.66
N LYS A 49 1.65 4.78 6.99
CA LYS A 49 2.74 3.90 7.46
C LYS A 49 2.28 2.54 8.05
N GLY A 50 1.27 1.90 7.44
CA GLY A 50 0.82 0.57 7.86
C GLY A 50 -0.07 0.54 9.11
N SER A 51 -0.75 1.64 9.42
CA SER A 51 -1.83 1.64 10.42
C SER A 51 -3.00 0.77 9.96
N SER A 52 -3.65 0.10 10.91
CA SER A 52 -4.81 -0.77 10.67
C SER A 52 -6.00 -0.04 10.05
N PHE A 53 -6.95 -0.73 9.43
CA PHE A 53 -8.16 -0.13 8.84
C PHE A 53 -9.43 -0.67 9.48
N SER A 54 -10.38 0.23 9.71
CA SER A 54 -11.78 -0.13 9.91
C SER A 54 -12.53 -0.06 8.59
N LEU A 55 -13.55 -0.90 8.44
CA LEU A 55 -14.51 -0.87 7.35
C LEU A 55 -15.14 0.52 7.12
N TYR A 56 -15.29 1.30 8.19
CA TYR A 56 -16.01 2.58 8.16
C TYR A 56 -15.08 3.80 8.08
N GLU A 57 -13.76 3.59 8.06
CA GLU A 57 -12.77 4.67 8.06
C GLU A 57 -12.50 5.18 6.62
N PRO A 58 -12.80 6.44 6.30
CA PRO A 58 -12.47 6.99 4.99
C PRO A 58 -10.95 7.12 4.81
N ILE A 59 -10.45 6.75 3.63
CA ILE A 59 -9.02 6.81 3.28
C ILE A 59 -8.50 8.26 3.31
N TYR A 60 -9.36 9.24 3.01
CA TYR A 60 -9.00 10.65 2.93
C TYR A 60 -8.84 11.38 4.27
N ARG A 61 -9.10 10.70 5.39
CA ARG A 61 -8.93 11.34 6.69
C ARG A 61 -7.47 11.22 7.15
N PRO A 62 -6.80 12.34 7.48
CA PRO A 62 -5.50 12.29 8.12
C PRO A 62 -5.64 11.59 9.47
N ILE A 63 -4.75 10.64 9.73
CA ILE A 63 -4.69 9.96 11.02
C ILE A 63 -4.09 10.95 12.01
N SER A 64 -4.74 11.09 13.17
CA SER A 64 -4.12 11.81 14.29
C SER A 64 -2.85 11.06 14.69
N GLU A 65 -1.70 11.74 14.69
CA GLU A 65 -0.39 11.12 14.98
C GLU A 65 -0.36 10.33 16.31
N ASN A 66 -1.26 10.67 17.24
CA ASN A 66 -1.39 10.02 18.55
C ASN A 66 -2.13 8.67 18.52
N LEU A 67 -2.66 8.24 17.37
CA LEU A 67 -3.52 7.04 17.24
C LEU A 67 -2.96 5.97 16.31
N ILE A 68 -1.63 5.91 16.14
CA ILE A 68 -0.99 4.88 15.32
C ILE A 68 -1.10 3.54 16.05
N CYS A 69 -2.03 2.71 15.57
CA CYS A 69 -2.18 1.32 15.96
C CYS A 69 -1.53 0.45 14.88
N PRO A 70 -0.26 0.03 15.03
CA PRO A 70 0.41 -0.77 14.01
C PRO A 70 -0.29 -2.11 13.86
N PHE A 71 -0.39 -2.59 12.63
CA PHE A 71 -0.90 -3.92 12.35
C PHE A 71 0.14 -4.97 12.82
N PRO A 72 -0.21 -5.91 13.70
CA PRO A 72 0.75 -6.90 14.20
C PRO A 72 1.31 -7.80 13.08
N ASP A 73 2.61 -8.09 13.13
CA ASP A 73 3.27 -8.91 12.10
C ASP A 73 2.72 -10.36 12.06
N ASN A 74 2.37 -10.92 13.23
CA ASN A 74 1.76 -12.25 13.32
C ASN A 74 0.40 -12.33 12.60
N TRP A 75 -0.32 -11.21 12.48
CA TRP A 75 -1.58 -11.19 11.73
C TRP A 75 -1.37 -11.28 10.22
N VAL A 76 -0.21 -10.87 9.70
CA VAL A 76 0.13 -11.07 8.29
C VAL A 76 0.24 -12.57 7.99
N ILE A 77 0.84 -13.33 8.90
CA ILE A 77 0.95 -14.79 8.81
C ILE A 77 -0.44 -15.43 8.91
N PHE A 78 -1.25 -15.00 9.88
CA PHE A 78 -2.64 -15.44 10.01
C PHE A 78 -3.46 -15.22 8.74
N CYS A 79 -3.35 -14.04 8.12
CA CYS A 79 -4.01 -13.72 6.86
C CYS A 79 -3.52 -14.61 5.71
N CYS A 80 -2.24 -15.01 5.69
CA CYS A 80 -1.72 -15.98 4.73
C CYS A 80 -2.39 -17.35 4.89
N ASP A 81 -2.41 -17.86 6.11
CA ASP A 81 -2.93 -19.20 6.41
C ASP A 81 -4.45 -19.29 6.18
N ASN A 82 -5.15 -18.18 6.37
CA ASN A 82 -6.62 -18.11 6.32
C ASN A 82 -7.16 -17.30 5.14
N ALA A 83 -6.36 -17.04 4.10
CA ALA A 83 -6.73 -16.16 2.99
C ALA A 83 -8.05 -16.54 2.29
N ASN A 84 -8.43 -17.81 2.32
CA ASN A 84 -9.66 -18.32 1.73
C ASN A 84 -10.94 -17.93 2.49
N LEU A 85 -10.83 -17.49 3.75
CA LEU A 85 -11.96 -17.14 4.60
C LEU A 85 -12.40 -15.68 4.43
N PHE A 86 -11.61 -14.85 3.77
CA PHE A 86 -11.89 -13.43 3.52
C PHE A 86 -12.82 -13.24 2.31
N ASN A 87 -13.64 -12.20 2.37
CA ASN A 87 -14.60 -11.85 1.30
C ASN A 87 -13.89 -11.53 -0.03
N ASN A 88 -12.66 -11.01 0.02
CA ASN A 88 -11.82 -10.74 -1.16
C ASN A 88 -10.57 -11.64 -1.18
N SER A 89 -10.77 -12.95 -1.06
CA SER A 89 -9.66 -13.92 -0.98
C SER A 89 -8.67 -13.83 -2.14
N ASP A 90 -9.12 -13.62 -3.39
CA ASP A 90 -8.24 -13.52 -4.56
C ASP A 90 -7.38 -12.25 -4.56
N GLY A 91 -7.99 -11.10 -4.22
CA GLY A 91 -7.25 -9.85 -4.05
C GLY A 91 -6.22 -9.97 -2.93
N LEU A 92 -6.62 -10.52 -1.79
CA LEU A 92 -5.75 -10.74 -0.63
C LEU A 92 -4.58 -11.68 -0.97
N LYS A 93 -4.82 -12.85 -1.57
CA LYS A 93 -3.76 -13.77 -2.01
C LYS A 93 -2.76 -13.10 -2.94
N THR A 94 -3.25 -12.25 -3.84
CA THR A 94 -2.37 -11.51 -4.76
C THR A 94 -1.48 -10.53 -4.01
N VAL A 95 -2.04 -9.80 -3.03
CA VAL A 95 -1.30 -8.88 -2.16
C VAL A 95 -0.26 -9.63 -1.32
N LEU A 96 -0.64 -10.73 -0.69
CA LEU A 96 0.27 -11.54 0.13
C LEU A 96 1.40 -12.15 -0.71
N GLY A 97 1.09 -12.66 -1.90
CA GLY A 97 2.10 -13.13 -2.85
C GLY A 97 3.05 -12.02 -3.31
N LEU A 98 2.57 -10.78 -3.39
CA LEU A 98 3.39 -9.61 -3.69
C LEU A 98 4.31 -9.24 -2.52
N MET A 99 3.77 -9.17 -1.30
CA MET A 99 4.56 -8.92 -0.08
C MET A 99 5.67 -9.97 0.09
N SER A 100 5.35 -11.26 -0.06
CA SER A 100 6.34 -12.34 0.02
C SER A 100 7.50 -12.17 -0.99
N LYS A 101 7.19 -11.75 -2.22
CA LYS A 101 8.23 -11.49 -3.24
C LYS A 101 9.09 -10.29 -2.89
N ILE A 102 8.49 -9.23 -2.36
CA ILE A 102 9.20 -8.06 -1.83
C ILE A 102 10.16 -8.48 -0.71
N ASP A 103 9.69 -9.27 0.24
CA ASP A 103 10.49 -9.72 1.37
C ASP A 103 11.66 -10.58 0.93
N ARG A 104 11.47 -11.43 -0.09
CA ARG A 104 12.57 -12.18 -0.72
C ARG A 104 13.61 -11.25 -1.35
N ILE A 105 13.18 -10.23 -2.09
CA ILE A 105 14.11 -9.24 -2.68
C ILE A 105 14.88 -8.52 -1.58
N ASN A 106 14.21 -8.09 -0.51
CA ASN A 106 14.83 -7.45 0.64
C ASN A 106 15.86 -8.37 1.31
N MET A 107 15.47 -9.63 1.58
CA MET A 107 16.34 -10.63 2.17
C MET A 107 17.60 -10.86 1.32
N TYR A 108 17.47 -11.08 0.01
CA TYR A 108 18.64 -11.26 -0.86
C TYR A 108 19.50 -10.00 -0.95
N THR A 109 18.88 -8.82 -0.94
CA THR A 109 19.60 -7.54 -0.90
C THR A 109 20.43 -7.41 0.38
N ASP A 110 19.84 -7.76 1.53
CA ASP A 110 20.54 -7.78 2.82
C ASP A 110 21.67 -8.81 2.84
N MET A 111 21.48 -9.98 2.24
CA MET A 111 22.53 -11.00 2.10
C MET A 111 23.70 -10.49 1.27
N ILE A 112 23.44 -9.78 0.16
CA ILE A 112 24.49 -9.16 -0.66
C ILE A 112 25.25 -8.08 0.15
N ILE A 113 24.56 -7.29 0.97
CA ILE A 113 25.19 -6.25 1.80
C ILE A 113 26.05 -6.86 2.92
N ARG A 114 25.58 -7.96 3.54
CA ARG A 114 26.29 -8.64 4.64
C ARG A 114 27.50 -9.42 4.19
N GLU A 115 27.49 -9.92 2.95
CA GLU A 115 28.68 -10.53 2.36
C GLU A 115 29.80 -9.49 2.30
N ASP A 116 30.99 -9.90 2.71
CA ASP A 116 32.15 -9.04 2.76
C ASP A 116 32.44 -8.53 1.34
N MET A 117 32.31 -7.21 1.13
CA MET A 117 32.52 -6.57 -0.17
C MET A 117 33.86 -6.95 -0.80
N THR A 118 34.89 -7.23 0.01
CA THR A 118 36.18 -7.70 -0.51
C THR A 118 36.10 -9.11 -1.12
N LYS A 119 35.23 -9.99 -0.58
CA LYS A 119 34.93 -11.32 -1.14
C LYS A 119 34.04 -11.24 -2.37
N ILE A 120 33.18 -10.23 -2.46
CA ILE A 120 32.34 -9.96 -3.64
C ILE A 120 33.20 -9.64 -4.87
N LEU A 121 34.28 -8.87 -4.67
CA LEU A 121 35.21 -8.45 -5.73
C LEU A 121 36.25 -9.52 -6.07
N GLY A 122 36.43 -10.53 -5.21
CA GLY A 122 37.32 -11.66 -5.48
C GLY A 122 36.77 -12.58 -6.58
N ILE A 123 37.53 -12.73 -7.67
CA ILE A 123 37.19 -13.53 -8.86
C ILE A 123 36.79 -14.99 -8.53
N ALA A 124 37.36 -15.57 -7.46
CA ALA A 124 37.05 -16.93 -7.01
C ALA A 124 35.92 -17.03 -5.95
N GLY A 125 35.53 -15.91 -5.33
CA GLY A 125 34.55 -15.86 -4.23
C GLY A 125 33.12 -15.45 -4.64
N GLY A 126 32.96 -14.88 -5.84
CA GLY A 126 31.72 -14.23 -6.28
C GLY A 126 30.53 -15.14 -6.65
N HIS A 127 30.61 -16.46 -6.45
CA HIS A 127 29.54 -17.39 -6.85
C HIS A 127 28.21 -17.09 -6.13
N LYS A 128 28.26 -16.85 -4.81
CA LYS A 128 27.05 -16.59 -3.99
C LYS A 128 26.38 -15.27 -4.33
N VAL A 129 27.15 -14.20 -4.56
CA VAL A 129 26.60 -12.88 -4.93
C VAL A 129 25.87 -12.96 -6.26
N HIS A 130 26.45 -13.68 -7.23
CA HIS A 130 25.82 -13.92 -8.51
C HIS A 130 24.52 -14.73 -8.35
N GLU A 131 24.52 -15.74 -7.48
CA GLU A 131 23.32 -16.50 -7.14
C GLU A 131 22.21 -15.60 -6.56
N TYR A 132 22.53 -14.75 -5.58
CA TYR A 132 21.55 -13.79 -5.03
C TYR A 132 21.05 -12.79 -6.07
N MET A 133 21.93 -12.29 -6.95
CA MET A 133 21.53 -11.42 -8.05
C MET A 133 20.58 -12.12 -9.03
N MET A 134 20.86 -13.37 -9.38
CA MET A 134 19.97 -14.19 -10.19
C MET A 134 18.62 -14.38 -9.52
N LEU A 135 18.60 -14.65 -8.21
CA LEU A 135 17.36 -14.80 -7.44
C LEU A 135 16.55 -13.49 -7.37
N ILE A 136 17.19 -12.33 -7.23
CA ILE A 136 16.53 -11.02 -7.33
C ILE A 136 15.93 -10.81 -8.72
N SER A 137 16.70 -11.10 -9.78
CA SER A 137 16.23 -10.99 -11.17
C SER A 137 15.00 -11.86 -11.44
N ILE A 138 15.04 -13.11 -10.97
CA ILE A 138 13.93 -14.07 -11.08
C ILE A 138 12.71 -13.56 -10.30
N ALA A 139 12.91 -13.06 -9.07
CA ALA A 139 11.82 -12.54 -8.26
C ALA A 139 11.13 -11.33 -8.92
N ILE A 140 11.91 -10.38 -9.44
CA ILE A 140 11.40 -9.20 -10.17
C ILE A 140 10.64 -9.63 -11.43
N SER A 141 11.21 -10.55 -12.22
CA SER A 141 10.61 -10.99 -13.50
C SER A 141 9.32 -11.78 -13.27
N SER A 142 9.36 -12.79 -12.38
CA SER A 142 8.19 -13.58 -11.97
C SER A 142 7.07 -12.70 -11.45
N PHE A 143 7.39 -11.61 -10.77
CA PHE A 143 6.40 -10.66 -10.30
C PHE A 143 5.76 -9.88 -11.46
N MET A 144 6.57 -9.31 -12.33
CA MET A 144 6.10 -8.53 -13.47
C MET A 144 5.18 -9.34 -14.38
N ASP A 145 5.43 -10.65 -14.52
CA ASP A 145 4.57 -11.55 -15.26
C ASP A 145 3.28 -11.89 -14.52
N GLY A 146 3.34 -12.12 -13.20
CA GLY A 146 2.13 -12.29 -12.37
C GLY A 146 1.17 -11.11 -12.50
N LEU A 147 1.66 -9.87 -12.40
CA LEU A 147 0.83 -8.67 -12.51
C LEU A 147 0.12 -8.46 -13.85
N LYS A 148 0.49 -9.19 -14.90
CA LYS A 148 -0.24 -9.15 -16.18
C LYS A 148 -1.55 -9.93 -16.10
N ASN A 149 -1.61 -10.95 -15.25
CA ASN A 149 -2.68 -11.95 -15.25
C ASN A 149 -3.68 -11.80 -14.10
N HIS A 150 -3.45 -10.90 -13.14
CA HIS A 150 -4.33 -10.76 -11.97
C HIS A 150 -5.46 -9.75 -12.22
N CYS A 151 -6.70 -10.26 -12.33
CA CYS A 151 -7.92 -9.47 -12.52
C CYS A 151 -8.58 -8.96 -11.21
N GLY A 152 -8.15 -9.42 -10.03
CA GLY A 152 -8.79 -9.09 -8.74
C GLY A 152 -8.20 -7.91 -7.96
N VAL A 153 -7.12 -7.30 -8.47
CA VAL A 153 -6.42 -6.21 -7.77
C VAL A 153 -6.89 -4.86 -8.28
N SER A 154 -7.09 -3.90 -7.37
CA SER A 154 -7.44 -2.53 -7.73
C SER A 154 -6.44 -1.94 -8.72
N LYS A 155 -6.92 -1.11 -9.64
CA LYS A 155 -6.06 -0.44 -10.63
C LYS A 155 -4.92 0.32 -9.94
N LEU A 156 -5.23 1.00 -8.84
CA LEU A 156 -4.28 1.72 -8.00
C LEU A 156 -3.11 0.85 -7.57
N LEU A 157 -3.41 -0.27 -6.89
CA LEU A 157 -2.38 -1.17 -6.39
C LEU A 157 -1.56 -1.78 -7.53
N ARG A 158 -2.23 -2.18 -8.61
CA ARG A 158 -1.56 -2.74 -9.79
C ARG A 158 -0.57 -1.73 -10.39
N CYS A 159 -0.95 -0.45 -10.51
CA CYS A 159 -0.05 0.59 -11.01
C CYS A 159 1.12 0.86 -10.05
N LEU A 160 0.86 0.98 -8.75
CA LEU A 160 1.90 1.17 -7.74
C LEU A 160 2.90 0.02 -7.72
N ALA A 161 2.41 -1.22 -7.76
CA ALA A 161 3.24 -2.40 -7.79
C ALA A 161 4.05 -2.50 -9.10
N LYS A 162 3.45 -2.25 -10.27
CA LYS A 162 4.20 -2.19 -11.53
C LYS A 162 5.28 -1.11 -11.50
N ALA A 163 4.95 0.10 -11.04
CA ALA A 163 5.90 1.19 -10.94
C ALA A 163 7.07 0.83 -10.00
N SER A 164 6.79 0.23 -8.84
CA SER A 164 7.83 -0.20 -7.90
C SER A 164 8.78 -1.22 -8.52
N PHE A 165 8.26 -2.23 -9.19
CA PHE A 165 9.08 -3.30 -9.75
C PHE A 165 9.80 -2.88 -11.03
N LEU A 166 9.25 -1.95 -11.80
CA LEU A 166 9.98 -1.32 -12.91
C LEU A 166 11.14 -0.47 -12.38
N GLN A 167 10.93 0.29 -11.29
CA GLN A 167 11.99 1.03 -10.63
C GLN A 167 13.11 0.08 -10.18
N MET A 168 12.76 -0.99 -9.45
CA MET A 168 13.73 -2.01 -9.01
C MET A 168 14.44 -2.68 -10.18
N LYS A 169 13.71 -3.06 -11.23
CA LYS A 169 14.29 -3.66 -12.44
C LYS A 169 15.30 -2.72 -13.07
N HIS A 170 14.95 -1.45 -13.22
CA HIS A 170 15.81 -0.44 -13.84
C HIS A 170 17.12 -0.25 -13.06
N SER A 171 17.06 -0.06 -11.74
CA SER A 171 18.29 0.07 -10.94
C SER A 171 19.08 -1.23 -10.86
N PHE A 172 18.40 -2.37 -10.74
CA PHE A 172 19.06 -3.67 -10.70
C PHE A 172 19.78 -4.02 -12.01
N LEU A 173 19.24 -3.63 -13.17
CA LEU A 173 19.91 -3.79 -14.46
C LEU A 173 21.25 -3.03 -14.51
N SER A 174 21.36 -1.86 -13.86
CA SER A 174 22.64 -1.17 -13.73
C SER A 174 23.64 -1.97 -12.90
N VAL A 175 23.21 -2.59 -11.81
CA VAL A 175 24.04 -3.49 -10.98
C VAL A 175 24.56 -4.67 -11.81
N LEU A 176 23.67 -5.35 -12.52
CA LEU A 176 24.04 -6.48 -13.38
C LEU A 176 25.03 -6.08 -14.47
N ARG A 177 24.79 -4.95 -15.15
CA ARG A 177 25.68 -4.45 -16.20
C ARG A 177 27.09 -4.19 -15.65
N ASN A 178 27.20 -3.50 -14.52
CA ASN A 178 28.49 -3.16 -13.94
C ASN A 178 29.21 -4.40 -13.38
N SER A 179 28.46 -5.39 -12.88
CA SER A 179 29.01 -6.69 -12.49
C SER A 179 29.62 -7.44 -13.69
N LEU A 180 28.94 -7.44 -14.84
CA LEU A 180 29.46 -8.05 -16.06
C LEU A 180 30.72 -7.33 -16.59
N LEU A 181 30.73 -6.00 -16.58
CA LEU A 181 31.91 -5.20 -16.99
C LEU A 181 33.12 -5.47 -16.11
N THR A 182 32.91 -5.63 -14.81
CA THR A 182 33.95 -6.02 -13.85
C THR A 182 34.57 -7.37 -14.22
N ARG A 183 33.75 -8.36 -14.62
CA ARG A 183 34.24 -9.69 -15.01
C ARG A 183 34.98 -9.72 -16.34
N LEU A 184 34.63 -8.84 -17.26
CA LEU A 184 35.25 -8.78 -18.61
C LEU A 184 36.51 -7.91 -18.65
N SER A 185 36.78 -7.14 -17.59
CA SER A 185 37.95 -6.27 -17.53
C SER A 185 39.21 -7.08 -17.26
N VAL A 186 40.14 -7.07 -18.22
CA VAL A 186 41.43 -7.79 -18.14
C VAL A 186 42.56 -6.88 -17.58
N ASP A 187 42.39 -5.57 -17.63
CA ASP A 187 43.35 -4.58 -17.14
C ASP A 187 43.02 -4.15 -15.70
N ASP A 188 43.99 -4.27 -14.78
CA ASP A 188 43.88 -3.94 -13.36
C ASP A 188 43.33 -2.53 -13.11
N ARG A 189 43.68 -1.54 -13.95
CA ARG A 189 43.15 -0.17 -13.80
C ARG A 189 41.66 -0.10 -14.09
N ASN A 190 41.21 -0.83 -15.11
CA ASN A 190 39.81 -0.90 -15.50
C ASN A 190 39.00 -1.71 -14.48
N VAL A 191 39.59 -2.73 -13.84
CA VAL A 191 38.96 -3.51 -12.77
C VAL A 191 38.64 -2.62 -11.56
N ALA A 192 39.57 -1.77 -11.12
CA ALA A 192 39.33 -0.87 -9.98
C ALA A 192 38.18 0.12 -10.27
N GLN A 193 38.12 0.68 -11.48
CA GLN A 193 37.04 1.56 -11.89
C GLN A 193 35.69 0.82 -11.97
N ALA A 194 35.65 -0.34 -12.64
CA ALA A 194 34.44 -1.15 -12.78
C ALA A 194 33.89 -1.60 -11.42
N ASN A 195 34.78 -1.96 -10.49
CA ASN A 195 34.44 -2.26 -9.10
C ASN A 195 33.76 -1.07 -8.40
N SER A 196 34.31 0.13 -8.53
CA SER A 196 33.72 1.35 -7.96
C SER A 196 32.34 1.64 -8.54
N GLU A 197 32.17 1.49 -9.86
CA GLU A 197 30.88 1.66 -10.54
C GLU A 197 29.85 0.60 -10.12
N PHE A 198 30.29 -0.65 -9.93
CA PHE A 198 29.45 -1.73 -9.42
C PHE A 198 28.98 -1.44 -7.99
N ILE A 199 29.88 -1.07 -7.08
CA ILE A 199 29.54 -0.74 -5.69
C ILE A 199 28.57 0.44 -5.64
N SER A 200 28.82 1.49 -6.44
CA SER A 200 27.94 2.65 -6.53
C SER A 200 26.53 2.26 -6.99
N SER A 201 26.42 1.45 -8.05
CA SER A 201 25.13 0.96 -8.54
C SER A 201 24.41 0.08 -7.51
N LEU A 202 25.15 -0.79 -6.81
CA LEU A 202 24.57 -1.63 -5.76
C LEU A 202 24.04 -0.78 -4.60
N HIS A 203 24.81 0.21 -4.14
CA HIS A 203 24.37 1.14 -3.10
C HIS A 203 23.11 1.91 -3.53
N ASN A 204 23.05 2.36 -4.79
CA ASN A 204 21.87 3.02 -5.34
C ASN A 204 20.65 2.08 -5.38
N PHE A 205 20.82 0.83 -5.83
CA PHE A 205 19.75 -0.17 -5.79
C PHE A 205 19.24 -0.41 -4.36
N VAL A 206 20.13 -0.60 -3.39
CA VAL A 206 19.77 -0.76 -1.97
C VAL A 206 18.99 0.45 -1.45
N LYS A 207 19.45 1.66 -1.77
CA LYS A 207 18.77 2.90 -1.38
C LYS A 207 17.37 2.98 -1.98
N GLU A 208 17.21 2.63 -3.25
CA GLU A 208 15.90 2.60 -3.91
C GLU A 208 14.96 1.56 -3.30
N VAL A 209 15.44 0.34 -3.04
CA VAL A 209 14.65 -0.70 -2.35
C VAL A 209 14.18 -0.20 -0.99
N LYS A 210 15.07 0.42 -0.20
CA LYS A 210 14.71 1.05 1.09
C LYS A 210 13.70 2.18 0.94
N THR A 211 13.82 2.97 -0.14
CA THR A 211 12.90 4.08 -0.43
C THR A 211 11.52 3.53 -0.76
N LEU A 212 11.41 2.57 -1.67
CA LEU A 212 10.16 1.89 -2.03
C LEU A 212 9.50 1.20 -0.83
N ARG A 213 10.31 0.64 0.07
CA ARG A 213 9.85 0.08 1.35
C ARG A 213 9.27 1.13 2.28
N GLY A 214 9.79 2.34 2.27
CA GLY A 214 9.27 3.46 3.07
C GLY A 214 8.07 4.17 2.44
N THR A 215 7.91 4.10 1.12
CA THR A 215 6.88 4.84 0.38
C THR A 215 5.76 3.94 -0.10
N ILE A 216 6.01 3.07 -1.08
CA ILE A 216 4.95 2.33 -1.78
C ILE A 216 4.52 1.09 -1.01
N PHE A 217 5.43 0.35 -0.37
CA PHE A 217 5.09 -0.92 0.26
C PHE A 217 4.09 -0.81 1.42
N PRO A 218 4.07 0.27 2.23
CA PRO A 218 2.99 0.52 3.17
C PRO A 218 1.61 0.58 2.53
N VAL A 219 1.51 1.03 1.26
CA VAL A 219 0.26 1.04 0.47
C VAL A 219 -0.16 -0.37 0.04
N ILE A 220 0.80 -1.28 -0.07
CA ILE A 220 0.60 -2.68 -0.46
C ILE A 220 0.39 -3.58 0.77
N HIS A 221 0.44 -3.02 1.98
CA HIS A 221 0.33 -3.81 3.19
C HIS A 221 -1.07 -4.44 3.34
N VAL A 222 -1.11 -5.67 3.88
CA VAL A 222 -2.36 -6.44 4.08
C VAL A 222 -3.44 -5.67 4.84
N CYS A 223 -3.04 -4.80 5.77
CA CYS A 223 -3.97 -3.99 6.55
C CYS A 223 -4.83 -3.04 5.71
N ASN A 224 -4.42 -2.70 4.48
CA ASN A 224 -5.20 -1.86 3.57
C ASN A 224 -6.27 -2.65 2.80
N PHE A 225 -6.24 -3.98 2.89
CA PHE A 225 -7.13 -4.89 2.15
C PHE A 225 -8.06 -5.68 3.06
N VAL A 226 -7.76 -5.67 4.36
CA VAL A 226 -8.46 -6.45 5.35
C VAL A 226 -8.85 -5.52 6.49
N TYR A 227 -10.15 -5.45 6.75
CA TYR A 227 -10.69 -4.68 7.86
C TYR A 227 -10.55 -5.43 9.18
N LEU A 228 -10.32 -4.71 10.27
CA LEU A 228 -10.20 -5.31 11.61
C LEU A 228 -11.45 -6.09 12.01
N GLU A 229 -12.63 -5.63 11.59
CA GLU A 229 -13.92 -6.27 11.82
C GLU A 229 -13.96 -7.67 11.20
N GLU A 230 -13.46 -7.80 9.97
CA GLU A 230 -13.37 -9.09 9.26
C GLU A 230 -12.31 -10.01 9.90
N ILE A 231 -11.19 -9.45 10.38
CA ILE A 231 -10.18 -10.22 11.11
C ILE A 231 -10.75 -10.80 12.41
N ILE A 232 -11.50 -10.00 13.18
CA ILE A 232 -12.16 -10.46 14.40
C ILE A 232 -13.13 -11.60 14.08
N GLU A 233 -13.96 -11.46 13.05
CA GLU A 233 -14.89 -12.51 12.63
C GLU A 233 -14.15 -13.82 12.29
N ILE A 234 -13.03 -13.74 11.59
CA ILE A 234 -12.25 -14.92 11.22
C ILE A 234 -11.52 -15.51 12.43
N PHE A 235 -10.97 -14.70 13.34
CA PHE A 235 -10.41 -15.21 14.60
C PHE A 235 -11.46 -16.00 15.39
N GLU A 236 -12.67 -15.44 15.54
CA GLU A 236 -13.79 -16.10 16.23
C GLU A 236 -14.22 -17.40 15.53
N ARG A 237 -14.20 -17.44 14.18
CA ARG A 237 -14.55 -18.63 13.39
C ARG A 237 -13.51 -19.74 13.45
N VAL A 238 -12.22 -19.39 13.49
CA VAL A 238 -11.13 -20.38 13.48
C VAL A 238 -10.96 -21.01 14.87
N ASP A 239 -10.69 -20.18 15.89
CA ASP A 239 -10.55 -20.61 17.29
C ASP A 239 -10.57 -19.38 18.20
N SER A 240 -11.73 -19.05 18.77
CA SER A 240 -11.90 -17.87 19.61
C SER A 240 -11.04 -17.89 20.87
N ASP A 241 -10.75 -19.07 21.43
CA ASP A 241 -10.00 -19.19 22.67
C ASP A 241 -8.50 -19.00 22.41
N MET A 242 -7.98 -19.57 21.32
CA MET A 242 -6.59 -19.39 20.92
C MET A 242 -6.27 -17.94 20.55
N TYR A 243 -7.20 -17.25 19.87
CA TYR A 243 -7.00 -15.87 19.39
C TYR A 243 -7.61 -14.79 20.30
N LYS A 244 -8.00 -15.13 21.54
CA LYS A 244 -8.66 -14.18 22.45
C LYS A 244 -7.88 -12.86 22.61
N ASN A 245 -6.57 -12.94 22.79
CA ASN A 245 -5.71 -11.76 22.93
C ASN A 245 -5.70 -10.91 21.65
N ASP A 246 -5.64 -11.52 20.48
CA ASP A 246 -5.64 -10.81 19.19
C ASP A 246 -7.00 -10.16 18.91
N ILE A 247 -8.11 -10.84 19.26
CA ILE A 247 -9.46 -10.28 19.22
C ILE A 247 -9.56 -9.06 20.13
N ASP A 248 -9.02 -9.13 21.36
CA ASP A 248 -9.03 -8.01 22.31
C ASP A 248 -8.20 -6.82 21.79
N VAL A 249 -7.04 -7.08 21.17
CA VAL A 249 -6.21 -6.04 20.54
C VAL A 249 -6.94 -5.37 19.37
N ALA A 250 -7.51 -6.15 18.44
CA ALA A 250 -8.27 -5.63 17.31
C ALA A 250 -9.47 -4.79 17.79
N SER A 251 -10.20 -5.30 18.78
CA SER A 251 -11.34 -4.63 19.39
C SER A 251 -10.92 -3.32 20.05
N SER A 252 -9.80 -3.30 20.77
CA SER A 252 -9.24 -2.09 21.38
C SER A 252 -8.92 -1.02 20.33
N PHE A 253 -8.31 -1.39 19.21
CA PHE A 253 -8.05 -0.47 18.10
C PHE A 253 -9.35 0.15 17.55
N LEU A 254 -10.40 -0.66 17.38
CA LEU A 254 -11.70 -0.17 16.92
C LEU A 254 -12.35 0.77 17.94
N ARG A 255 -12.27 0.46 19.24
CA ARG A 255 -12.77 1.33 20.32
C ARG A 255 -12.12 2.70 20.34
N ILE A 256 -10.83 2.76 20.03
CA ILE A 256 -10.09 4.02 19.94
C ILE A 256 -10.52 4.82 18.71
N LYS A 257 -10.75 4.15 17.57
CA LYS A 257 -11.00 4.82 16.28
C LYS A 257 -12.44 5.26 16.07
N TYR A 258 -13.41 4.41 16.42
CA TYR A 258 -14.82 4.61 16.09
C TYR A 258 -15.41 5.92 16.61
N PRO A 259 -15.13 6.37 17.85
CA PRO A 259 -15.68 7.62 18.34
C PRO A 259 -15.39 8.81 17.43
N GLY A 260 -14.15 8.91 16.93
CA GLY A 260 -13.75 9.95 15.99
C GLY A 260 -14.42 9.82 14.62
N VAL A 261 -14.60 8.58 14.12
CA VAL A 261 -15.27 8.28 12.85
C VAL A 261 -16.77 8.59 12.93
N ILE A 262 -17.45 8.08 13.95
CA ILE A 262 -18.87 8.34 14.24
C ILE A 262 -19.12 9.85 14.35
N HIS A 263 -18.33 10.58 15.14
CA HIS A 263 -18.49 12.02 15.29
C HIS A 263 -18.42 12.76 13.95
N SER A 264 -17.46 12.40 13.09
CA SER A 264 -17.31 13.01 11.77
C SER A 264 -18.47 12.68 10.83
N LYS A 265 -18.92 11.42 10.82
CA LYS A 265 -20.06 11.00 10.01
C LYS A 265 -21.34 11.70 10.48
N ASN A 266 -21.52 11.88 11.78
CA ASN A 266 -22.62 12.68 12.34
C ASN A 266 -22.58 14.16 11.92
N ILE A 267 -21.39 14.79 11.85
CA ILE A 267 -21.26 16.15 11.28
C ILE A 267 -21.67 16.17 9.81
N MET A 268 -21.19 15.20 9.02
CA MET A 268 -21.52 15.10 7.60
C MET A 268 -23.03 14.88 7.38
N LEU A 269 -23.65 14.00 8.16
CA LEU A 269 -25.08 13.72 8.14
C LEU A 269 -25.89 14.99 8.41
N ARG A 270 -25.56 15.72 9.49
CA ARG A 270 -26.21 17.00 9.82
C ARG A 270 -26.08 18.03 8.69
N HIS A 271 -24.92 18.10 8.03
CA HIS A 271 -24.71 19.02 6.90
C HIS A 271 -25.58 18.66 5.70
N ILE A 272 -25.69 17.36 5.37
CA ILE A 272 -26.54 16.88 4.28
C ILE A 272 -28.02 17.18 4.58
N LEU A 273 -28.47 16.86 5.80
CA LEU A 273 -29.85 17.13 6.23
C LEU A 273 -30.19 18.63 6.19
N LYS A 274 -29.27 19.50 6.65
CA LYS A 274 -29.45 20.95 6.55
C LYS A 274 -29.59 21.42 5.11
N LYS A 275 -28.78 20.89 4.17
CA LYS A 275 -28.90 21.22 2.74
C LYS A 275 -30.24 20.78 2.14
N VAL A 276 -30.77 19.63 2.57
CA VAL A 276 -32.09 19.15 2.15
C VAL A 276 -33.20 20.06 2.67
N SER A 277 -33.15 20.47 3.95
CA SER A 277 -34.12 21.42 4.53
C SER A 277 -34.19 22.72 3.74
N ILE A 278 -33.03 23.34 3.49
CA ILE A 278 -32.94 24.61 2.72
C ILE A 278 -33.53 24.45 1.32
N ARG A 279 -33.26 23.31 0.65
CA ARG A 279 -33.82 23.06 -0.68
C ARG A 279 -35.35 22.92 -0.62
N ASN A 280 -35.87 22.24 0.38
CA ASN A 280 -37.32 22.06 0.56
C ASN A 280 -38.02 23.39 0.85
N GLU A 281 -37.40 24.26 1.66
CA GLU A 281 -37.88 25.62 1.92
C GLU A 281 -37.92 26.47 0.63
N MET A 282 -36.85 26.44 -0.18
CA MET A 282 -36.81 27.14 -1.48
C MET A 282 -37.87 26.66 -2.48
N ILE A 283 -38.24 25.37 -2.41
CA ILE A 283 -39.31 24.80 -3.25
C ILE A 283 -40.69 25.27 -2.75
N ALA A 284 -40.89 25.35 -1.44
CA ALA A 284 -42.15 25.78 -0.84
C ALA A 284 -42.48 27.26 -1.14
N ASP A 285 -41.47 28.13 -1.21
CA ASP A 285 -41.64 29.56 -1.47
C ASP A 285 -41.95 29.92 -2.94
N GLY A 286 -42.10 28.92 -3.83
CA GLY A 286 -42.45 29.13 -5.23
C GLY A 286 -41.37 29.87 -6.05
N ALA A 287 -40.18 30.11 -5.46
CA ALA A 287 -39.13 30.94 -6.02
C ALA A 287 -38.35 30.27 -7.17
N CYS A 288 -38.62 29.01 -7.51
CA CYS A 288 -37.89 28.30 -8.54
C CYS A 288 -38.82 27.52 -9.48
N GLY A 289 -39.27 28.17 -10.56
CA GLY A 289 -40.03 27.54 -11.65
C GLY A 289 -39.22 26.60 -12.55
N SER A 290 -38.08 26.07 -12.10
CA SER A 290 -37.25 25.15 -12.87
C SER A 290 -37.35 23.73 -12.31
N SER A 291 -37.89 22.83 -13.13
CA SER A 291 -38.15 21.43 -12.78
C SER A 291 -36.86 20.64 -12.59
N VAL A 292 -36.33 20.59 -11.37
CA VAL A 292 -35.20 19.72 -10.99
C VAL A 292 -35.74 18.52 -10.20
N SER A 293 -36.49 17.62 -10.85
CA SER A 293 -37.06 16.43 -10.17
C SER A 293 -36.13 15.21 -10.14
N ALA A 294 -35.05 15.19 -10.93
CA ALA A 294 -34.19 14.00 -11.04
C ALA A 294 -33.15 13.83 -9.91
N GLY A 295 -33.03 14.79 -8.98
CA GLY A 295 -31.95 14.84 -7.99
C GLY A 295 -32.33 14.50 -6.53
N SER A 296 -33.60 14.24 -6.21
CA SER A 296 -34.03 14.00 -4.81
C SER A 296 -33.67 12.60 -4.31
N ASP A 297 -33.83 11.58 -5.14
CA ASP A 297 -33.72 10.17 -4.73
C ASP A 297 -32.29 9.78 -4.33
N GLY A 298 -31.29 10.45 -4.89
CA GLY A 298 -29.88 10.20 -4.55
C GLY A 298 -29.50 10.65 -3.14
N ILE A 299 -30.13 11.72 -2.64
CA ILE A 299 -29.78 12.28 -1.33
C ILE A 299 -30.35 11.41 -0.20
N GLY A 300 -31.62 10.98 -0.32
CA GLY A 300 -32.25 10.09 0.67
C GLY A 300 -31.43 8.82 0.90
N LYS A 301 -31.06 8.14 -0.20
CA LYS A 301 -30.19 6.94 -0.14
C LYS A 301 -28.84 7.18 0.54
N SER A 302 -28.26 8.37 0.35
CA SER A 302 -26.97 8.72 0.95
C SER A 302 -27.09 8.98 2.46
N VAL A 303 -28.18 9.62 2.89
CA VAL A 303 -28.53 9.85 4.30
C VAL A 303 -28.78 8.52 5.01
N ASP A 304 -29.61 7.65 4.43
CA ASP A 304 -29.93 6.35 5.01
C ASP A 304 -28.69 5.47 5.14
N LYS A 305 -27.86 5.43 4.09
CA LYS A 305 -26.58 4.70 4.13
C LYS A 305 -25.67 5.20 5.25
N LEU A 306 -25.49 6.52 5.38
CA LEU A 306 -24.62 7.10 6.39
C LEU A 306 -25.15 6.88 7.81
N SER A 307 -26.47 6.97 8.00
CA SER A 307 -27.14 6.69 9.26
C SER A 307 -26.99 5.22 9.67
N ASN A 308 -27.18 4.30 8.73
CA ASN A 308 -27.01 2.86 8.98
C ASN A 308 -25.55 2.53 9.33
N GLU A 309 -24.57 3.14 8.65
CA GLU A 309 -23.16 2.97 9.00
C GLU A 309 -22.85 3.44 10.42
N ILE A 310 -23.37 4.61 10.83
CA ILE A 310 -23.25 5.13 12.21
C ILE A 310 -23.82 4.12 13.20
N GLN A 311 -25.06 3.67 12.97
CA GLN A 311 -25.74 2.72 13.86
C GLN A 311 -25.00 1.39 13.97
N MET A 312 -24.43 0.87 12.87
CA MET A 312 -23.63 -0.36 12.90
C MET A 312 -22.37 -0.19 13.75
N MET A 313 -21.65 0.93 13.63
CA MET A 313 -20.48 1.20 14.46
C MET A 313 -20.85 1.33 15.95
N GLU A 314 -21.96 2.01 16.26
CA GLU A 314 -22.45 2.16 17.63
C GLU A 314 -22.85 0.81 18.23
N SER A 315 -23.62 0.01 17.50
CA SER A 315 -24.03 -1.34 17.94
C SER A 315 -22.82 -2.26 18.15
N PHE A 316 -21.83 -2.18 17.25
CA PHE A 316 -20.59 -2.92 17.38
C PHE A 316 -19.81 -2.50 18.64
N MET A 317 -19.77 -1.20 18.95
CA MET A 317 -19.16 -0.67 20.16
C MET A 317 -19.88 -1.09 21.45
N ASP A 318 -21.20 -1.23 21.41
CA ASP A 318 -21.98 -1.66 22.58
C ASP A 318 -21.74 -3.14 22.89
N SER A 319 -21.62 -4.00 21.87
CA SER A 319 -21.33 -5.43 22.02
C SER A 319 -20.04 -5.72 22.81
N PHE A 320 -19.10 -4.78 22.75
CA PHE A 320 -17.85 -4.84 23.48
C PHE A 320 -17.98 -4.59 24.97
N THR A 321 -18.94 -3.76 25.38
CA THR A 321 -19.17 -3.45 26.79
C THR A 321 -19.84 -4.61 27.51
N GLU A 322 -20.76 -5.31 26.84
CA GLU A 322 -21.45 -6.48 27.37
C GLU A 322 -20.49 -7.65 27.64
N LYS A 323 -19.55 -7.93 26.71
CA LYS A 323 -18.53 -8.98 26.89
C LYS A 323 -17.62 -8.70 28.11
N VAL A 324 -17.31 -7.43 28.40
CA VAL A 324 -16.47 -7.05 29.55
C VAL A 324 -17.22 -7.22 30.88
N ILE A 325 -18.54 -6.99 30.89
CA ILE A 325 -19.37 -7.19 32.08
C ILE A 325 -19.51 -8.68 32.40
N ASN A 326 -19.73 -9.52 31.39
CA ASN A 326 -19.96 -10.96 31.57
C ASN A 326 -18.70 -11.79 31.87
N SER A 327 -17.50 -11.19 31.77
CA SER A 327 -16.21 -11.85 32.03
C SER A 327 -15.62 -11.53 33.41
N ARG A 328 -16.31 -10.73 34.22
CA ARG A 328 -15.97 -10.39 35.60
C ARG A 328 -16.77 -11.22 36.59
#